data_AF-A0A510WG57-F1
#
_entry.id   AF-A0A510WG57-F1
#
_cell.length_a   1.000
_cell.length_b   1.000
_cell.length_c   1.000
_cell.angle_alpha   90.00
_cell.angle_beta   90.00
_cell.angle_gamma   90.00
#
_symmetry.space_group_name_H-M   'P 1'
#
loop_
_entity.id
_entity.type
_entity.pdbx_description
1 polymer ?
#
loop_
_entity_poly.entity_id
_entity_poly.type
_entity_poly.pdbx_seq_one_letter_code
_entity_poly.pdbx_strand_id
1 'polypeptide(L)'
;MKDILNIIYESLCSNEYIHSMTYNEETERYRIKFYEQPETADKTGTFITIRPVDVPNEAYHGSDQELSIEHLIQIDVESTYRTTCKQIQHEIKKEMKKLSFGQVSGQGLDEYFPETRRFVDARRYDGNTKIYDTNY
;
A
#
# COMPACT_ATOMS: atom_id res chain seq x y z
N MET A 1 11.03 13.81 -10.29
CA MET A 1 10.79 12.37 -10.13
C MET A 1 9.78 12.19 -9.02
N LYS A 2 8.60 11.69 -9.37
CA LYS A 2 7.49 11.43 -8.44
C LYS A 2 7.64 10.02 -7.91
N ASP A 3 7.54 9.84 -6.60
CA ASP A 3 7.53 8.50 -6.00
C ASP A 3 6.09 8.04 -5.77
N ILE A 4 5.66 7.04 -6.53
CA ILE A 4 4.31 6.47 -6.40
C ILE A 4 4.07 5.86 -5.01
N LEU A 5 5.10 5.28 -4.38
CA LEU A 5 4.99 4.71 -3.04
C LEU A 5 4.77 5.81 -2.02
N ASN A 6 5.45 6.95 -2.17
CA ASN A 6 5.26 8.10 -1.30
C ASN A 6 3.86 8.73 -1.49
N ILE A 7 3.35 8.81 -2.72
CA ILE A 7 1.98 9.28 -3.00
C ILE A 7 0.94 8.36 -2.32
N ILE A 8 1.11 7.05 -2.43
CA ILE A 8 0.24 6.08 -1.75
C ILE A 8 0.34 6.26 -0.24
N TYR A 9 1.56 6.35 0.32
CA TYR A 9 1.79 6.56 1.75
C TYR A 9 1.06 7.81 2.27
N GLU A 10 1.20 8.95 1.60
CA GLU A 10 0.53 10.20 1.97
C GLU A 10 -1.00 10.05 1.92
N SER A 11 -1.52 9.39 0.89
CA SER A 11 -2.96 9.10 0.79
C SER A 11 -3.44 8.22 1.95
N LEU A 12 -2.69 7.19 2.34
CA LEU A 12 -3.04 6.33 3.47
C LEU A 12 -2.97 7.08 4.81
N CYS A 13 -1.96 7.91 5.04
CA CYS A 13 -1.84 8.74 6.23
C CYS A 13 -2.97 9.77 6.37
N SER A 14 -3.53 10.23 5.25
CA SER A 14 -4.66 11.18 5.25
C SER A 14 -5.99 10.56 5.67
N ASN A 15 -6.11 9.22 5.64
CA ASN A 15 -7.32 8.53 6.03
C ASN A 15 -7.43 8.42 7.56
N GLU A 16 -8.52 8.94 8.15
CA GLU A 16 -8.71 9.02 9.62
C GLU A 16 -8.58 7.66 10.33
N TYR A 17 -9.16 6.61 9.75
CA TYR A 17 -9.11 5.28 10.35
C TYR A 17 -7.72 4.67 10.26
N ILE A 18 -7.05 4.78 9.11
CA ILE A 18 -5.67 4.28 8.96
C ILE A 18 -4.72 5.06 9.88
N HIS A 19 -4.89 6.38 9.98
CA HIS A 19 -4.13 7.24 10.88
C HIS A 19 -4.24 6.75 12.33
N SER A 20 -5.46 6.67 12.87
CA SER A 20 -5.68 6.23 14.25
C SER A 20 -5.12 4.83 14.57
N MET A 21 -5.09 3.93 13.59
CA MET A 21 -4.59 2.55 13.82
C MET A 21 -3.08 2.40 13.66
N THR A 22 -2.42 3.28 12.91
CA THR A 22 -1.00 3.13 12.54
C THR A 22 -0.10 4.21 13.11
N TYR A 23 -0.63 5.36 13.52
CA TYR A 23 0.14 6.43 14.14
C TYR A 23 0.51 6.04 15.58
N ASN A 24 1.78 6.20 15.94
CA ASN A 24 2.27 6.05 17.29
C ASN A 24 2.57 7.46 17.85
N GLU A 25 1.79 7.89 18.84
CA GLU A 25 1.92 9.20 19.49
C GLU A 25 3.23 9.37 20.26
N GLU A 26 3.79 8.31 20.83
CA GLU A 26 5.04 8.36 21.61
C GLU A 26 6.27 8.60 20.72
N THR A 27 6.23 8.07 19.49
CA THR A 27 7.35 8.18 18.53
C THR A 27 7.09 9.17 17.41
N GLU A 28 5.89 9.77 17.37
CA GLU A 28 5.38 10.67 16.33
C GLU A 28 5.55 10.09 14.91
N ARG A 29 5.38 8.78 14.77
CA ARG A 29 5.66 8.05 13.52
C ARG A 29 4.56 7.07 13.17
N TYR A 30 4.31 6.94 11.87
CA TYR A 30 3.43 5.89 11.35
C TYR A 30 4.15 4.54 11.29
N ARG A 31 3.41 3.49 11.65
CA ARG A 31 3.77 2.08 11.44
C ARG A 31 3.51 1.65 9.99
N ILE A 32 3.84 2.51 9.04
CA ILE A 32 3.77 2.24 7.60
C ILE A 32 5.20 2.27 7.07
N LYS A 33 5.65 1.19 6.42
CA LYS A 33 7.01 1.05 5.88
C LYS A 33 6.99 0.60 4.42
N PHE A 34 8.10 0.84 3.75
CA PHE A 34 8.31 0.42 2.36
C PHE A 34 9.14 -0.86 2.32
N TYR A 35 8.85 -1.74 1.36
CA TYR A 35 9.52 -3.01 1.09
C TYR A 35 9.41 -4.07 2.19
N GLU A 36 9.82 -3.74 3.42
CA GLU A 36 9.82 -4.66 4.56
C GLU A 36 9.65 -3.90 5.88
N GLN A 37 9.27 -4.65 6.92
CA GLN A 37 9.25 -4.15 8.29
C GLN A 37 10.57 -4.49 8.98
N PRO A 38 11.41 -3.50 9.32
CA PRO A 38 12.68 -3.78 9.96
C PRO A 38 12.46 -4.49 11.30
N GLU A 39 13.45 -5.26 11.75
CA GLU A 39 13.38 -5.97 13.04
C GLU A 39 13.16 -5.01 14.20
N THR A 40 13.74 -3.81 14.12
CA THR A 40 13.62 -2.74 15.11
C THR A 40 12.34 -1.91 14.97
N ALA A 41 11.46 -2.22 14.01
CA ALA A 41 10.20 -1.51 13.86
C ALA A 41 9.30 -1.73 15.08
N ASP A 42 8.50 -0.71 15.40
CA ASP A 42 7.44 -0.88 16.38
C ASP A 42 6.33 -1.79 15.82
N LYS A 43 6.30 -3.03 16.31
CA LYS A 43 5.33 -4.07 15.95
C LYS A 43 4.23 -4.24 17.02
N THR A 44 4.16 -3.34 18.02
CA THR A 44 3.20 -3.45 19.13
C THR A 44 1.75 -3.31 18.69
N GLY A 45 1.48 -2.46 17.71
CA GLY A 45 0.15 -2.27 17.10
C GLY A 45 0.10 -2.66 15.64
N THR A 46 -1.00 -2.31 14.97
CA THR A 46 -1.22 -2.61 13.55
C THR A 46 -0.20 -1.87 12.68
N PHE A 47 0.35 -2.55 11.69
CA PHE A 47 1.32 -1.96 10.76
C PHE A 47 1.00 -2.33 9.32
N ILE A 48 1.49 -1.51 8.40
CA ILE A 48 1.28 -1.64 6.96
C ILE A 48 2.63 -1.67 6.25
N THR A 49 2.75 -2.51 5.23
CA THR A 49 3.91 -2.54 4.35
C THR A 49 3.46 -2.26 2.92
N ILE A 50 4.08 -1.28 2.27
CA ILE A 50 3.81 -0.94 0.86
C ILE A 50 5.03 -1.37 0.05
N ARG A 51 4.84 -2.13 -1.02
CA ARG A 51 5.96 -2.56 -1.87
C ARG A 51 5.55 -2.66 -3.34
N PRO A 52 6.44 -2.27 -4.27
CA PRO A 52 6.25 -2.60 -5.67
C PRO A 52 6.37 -4.12 -5.85
N VAL A 53 5.50 -4.68 -6.67
CA VAL A 53 5.57 -6.09 -7.10
C VAL A 53 6.33 -6.20 -8.41
N ASP A 54 6.19 -5.19 -9.27
CA ASP A 54 6.88 -5.07 -10.54
C ASP A 54 7.48 -3.66 -10.68
N VAL A 55 8.44 -3.53 -11.58
CA VAL A 55 9.00 -2.22 -11.96
C VAL A 55 7.95 -1.40 -12.72
N PRO A 56 8.03 -0.06 -12.70
CA PRO A 56 7.20 0.77 -13.55
C PRO A 56 7.39 0.42 -15.03
N ASN A 57 6.29 0.16 -15.74
CA ASN A 57 6.30 -0.20 -17.16
C ASN A 57 5.53 0.83 -17.99
N GLU A 58 5.85 0.95 -19.28
CA GLU A 58 5.08 1.79 -20.20
C GLU A 58 3.68 1.21 -20.41
N ALA A 59 2.65 1.89 -19.92
CA ALA A 59 1.26 1.49 -20.15
C ALA A 59 0.79 1.84 -21.57
N TYR A 60 1.16 3.04 -22.02
CA TYR A 60 0.83 3.57 -23.34
C TYR A 60 2.02 4.33 -23.88
N HIS A 61 2.30 4.18 -25.18
CA HIS A 61 3.34 4.93 -25.87
C HIS A 61 2.79 5.55 -27.17
N GLY A 62 3.41 6.63 -27.60
CA GLY A 62 3.15 7.29 -28.87
C GLY A 62 4.46 7.64 -29.54
N SER A 63 4.77 6.96 -30.66
CA SER A 63 6.11 7.01 -31.25
C SER A 63 7.17 6.59 -30.23
N ASP A 64 8.18 7.44 -29.98
CA ASP A 64 9.30 7.16 -29.06
C ASP A 64 9.08 7.77 -27.66
N GLN A 65 7.83 8.12 -27.31
CA GLN A 65 7.51 8.76 -26.03
C GLN A 65 6.49 7.95 -25.23
N GLU A 66 6.84 7.71 -23.97
CA GLU A 66 5.93 7.16 -22.96
C GLU A 66 4.79 8.16 -22.68
N LEU A 67 3.56 7.67 -22.72
CA LEU A 67 2.35 8.48 -22.46
C LEU A 67 1.77 8.20 -21.07
N SER A 68 2.05 7.06 -20.47
CA SER A 68 1.54 6.66 -19.16
C SER A 68 2.36 5.51 -18.61
N ILE A 69 2.46 5.41 -17.28
CA ILE A 69 3.23 4.40 -16.57
C ILE A 69 2.27 3.50 -15.80
N GLU A 70 2.41 2.19 -15.98
CA GLU A 70 1.73 1.15 -15.21
C GLU A 70 2.55 0.83 -13.94
N HIS A 71 1.86 0.71 -12.82
CA HIS A 71 2.43 0.29 -11.55
C HIS A 71 1.64 -0.89 -10.98
N LEU A 72 2.37 -1.89 -10.48
CA LEU A 72 1.82 -2.99 -9.71
C LEU A 72 2.34 -2.95 -8.28
N ILE A 73 1.46 -2.64 -7.33
CA ILE A 73 1.80 -2.42 -5.91
C ILE A 73 1.11 -3.46 -5.04
N GLN A 74 1.80 -3.96 -4.03
CA GLN A 74 1.24 -4.78 -2.96
C GLN A 74 1.22 -4.00 -1.65
N ILE A 75 0.08 -4.07 -0.94
CA ILE A 75 -0.09 -3.47 0.37
C ILE A 75 -0.51 -4.55 1.36
N ASP A 76 0.34 -4.75 2.36
CA ASP A 76 0.22 -5.77 3.38
C ASP A 76 -0.21 -5.12 4.70
N VAL A 77 -1.24 -5.67 5.35
CA VAL A 77 -1.73 -5.19 6.64
C VAL A 77 -1.62 -6.30 7.65
N GLU A 78 -0.93 -6.01 8.75
CA GLU A 78 -0.74 -6.97 9.85
C GLU A 78 -1.27 -6.44 11.17
N SER A 79 -2.19 -7.18 11.79
CA SER A 79 -2.80 -6.82 13.08
C SER A 79 -3.03 -8.06 13.94
N THR A 80 -3.13 -7.85 15.26
CA THR A 80 -3.57 -8.89 16.21
C THR A 80 -5.05 -9.23 16.04
N TYR A 81 -5.84 -8.35 15.43
CA TYR A 81 -7.28 -8.54 15.24
C TYR A 81 -7.63 -8.65 13.74
N ARG A 82 -8.26 -9.77 13.37
CA ARG A 82 -8.74 -10.01 11.98
C ARG A 82 -9.63 -8.89 11.45
N THR A 83 -10.56 -8.40 12.27
CA THR A 83 -11.52 -7.36 11.88
C THR A 83 -10.83 -6.04 11.56
N THR A 84 -9.77 -5.71 12.30
CA THR A 84 -8.93 -4.55 12.03
C THR A 84 -8.26 -4.65 10.65
N CYS A 85 -7.65 -5.80 10.31
CA CYS A 85 -7.08 -5.99 8.97
C CYS A 85 -8.12 -5.77 7.87
N LYS A 86 -9.32 -6.32 8.03
CA LYS A 86 -10.40 -6.17 7.05
C LYS A 86 -10.86 -4.73 6.89
N GLN A 87 -11.01 -4.01 7.99
CA GLN A 87 -11.43 -2.62 7.95
C GLN A 87 -10.35 -1.72 7.32
N ILE A 88 -9.08 -1.89 7.72
CA ILE A 88 -7.97 -1.15 7.12
C ILE A 88 -7.88 -1.44 5.61
N GLN A 89 -7.97 -2.70 5.20
CA GLN A 89 -7.93 -3.05 3.78
C GLN A 89 -9.12 -2.51 2.97
N HIS A 90 -10.28 -2.35 3.61
CA HIS A 90 -11.41 -1.68 2.98
C HIS A 90 -11.14 -0.19 2.76
N GLU A 91 -10.55 0.50 3.73
CA GLU A 91 -10.15 1.89 3.59
C GLU A 91 -9.01 2.08 2.58
N ILE A 92 -7.98 1.23 2.61
CA ILE A 92 -6.91 1.20 1.59
C ILE A 92 -7.51 1.07 0.19
N LYS A 93 -8.46 0.15 -0.02
CA LYS A 93 -9.12 0.00 -1.32
C LYS A 93 -9.81 1.29 -1.78
N LYS A 94 -10.39 2.08 -0.88
CA LYS A 94 -10.99 3.38 -1.24
C LYS A 94 -9.92 4.40 -1.61
N GLU A 95 -8.85 4.51 -0.82
CA GLU A 95 -7.74 5.43 -1.10
C GLU A 95 -7.06 5.10 -2.43
N MET A 96 -6.74 3.82 -2.67
CA MET A 96 -6.17 3.35 -3.93
C MET A 96 -7.05 3.67 -5.14
N LYS A 97 -8.38 3.53 -5.01
CA LYS A 97 -9.32 3.92 -6.08
C LYS A 97 -9.26 5.42 -6.42
N LYS A 98 -9.05 6.30 -5.44
CA LYS A 98 -8.88 7.75 -5.69
C LYS A 98 -7.62 8.03 -6.50
N LEU A 99 -6.60 7.19 -6.33
CA LEU A 99 -5.34 7.22 -7.07
C LEU A 99 -5.39 6.48 -8.41
N SER A 100 -6.58 6.08 -8.89
CA SER A 100 -6.76 5.32 -10.14
C SER A 100 -6.18 3.91 -10.14
N PHE A 101 -5.99 3.31 -8.97
CA PHE A 101 -5.62 1.89 -8.84
C PHE A 101 -6.86 0.99 -8.66
N GLY A 102 -6.89 -0.10 -9.42
CA GLY A 102 -7.78 -1.24 -9.24
C GLY A 102 -7.18 -2.25 -8.27
N GLN A 103 -8.02 -3.07 -7.64
CA GLN A 103 -7.54 -4.23 -6.88
C GLN A 103 -7.50 -5.44 -7.82
N VAL A 104 -6.36 -6.12 -7.89
CA VAL A 104 -6.19 -7.32 -8.71
C VAL A 104 -6.99 -8.47 -8.11
N SER A 105 -7.86 -9.08 -8.91
CA SER A 105 -8.73 -10.18 -8.44
C SER A 105 -7.97 -11.48 -8.28
N GLY A 106 -8.28 -12.25 -7.22
CA GLY A 106 -7.68 -13.55 -6.96
C GLY A 106 -6.22 -13.54 -6.53
N GLN A 107 -5.62 -12.35 -6.32
CA GLN A 107 -4.26 -12.21 -5.81
C GLN A 107 -4.27 -11.54 -4.43
N GLY A 108 -3.49 -12.10 -3.51
CA GLY A 108 -3.38 -11.62 -2.14
C GLY A 108 -3.11 -12.73 -1.14
N LEU A 109 -3.11 -12.37 0.13
CA LEU A 109 -2.99 -13.27 1.27
C LEU A 109 -4.06 -12.88 2.29
N ASP A 110 -4.68 -13.84 2.94
CA ASP A 110 -5.62 -13.60 4.03
C ASP A 110 -5.48 -14.73 5.04
N GLU A 111 -4.47 -14.64 5.88
CA GLU A 111 -4.03 -15.75 6.74
C GLU A 111 -3.70 -15.29 8.15
N TYR A 112 -3.72 -16.23 9.08
CA TYR A 112 -3.22 -16.03 10.43
C TYR A 112 -1.85 -16.69 10.54
N PHE A 113 -0.85 -15.92 10.95
CA PHE A 113 0.52 -16.37 11.14
C PHE A 113 0.73 -16.73 12.62
N PRO A 114 0.84 -18.03 12.97
CA PRO A 114 0.94 -18.46 14.37
C PRO A 114 2.23 -18.00 15.06
N GLU A 115 3.31 -17.87 14.30
CA GLU A 115 4.63 -17.48 14.79
C GLU A 115 4.63 -16.04 15.33
N THR A 116 4.02 -15.11 14.58
CA THR A 116 3.89 -13.71 14.98
C THR A 116 2.62 -13.45 15.78
N ARG A 117 1.66 -14.39 15.79
CA ARG A 117 0.30 -14.27 16.35
C ARG A 117 -0.49 -13.12 15.74
N ARG A 118 -0.38 -12.95 14.42
CA ARG A 118 -1.01 -11.85 13.69
C ARG A 118 -1.79 -12.35 12.50
N PHE A 119 -2.85 -11.63 12.17
CA PHE A 119 -3.55 -11.76 10.91
C PHE A 119 -2.85 -10.89 9.88
N VAL A 120 -2.62 -11.45 8.70
CA VAL A 120 -2.01 -10.81 7.55
C VAL A 120 -3.03 -10.79 6.42
N ASP A 121 -3.42 -9.60 5.99
CA ASP A 121 -4.22 -9.40 4.77
C ASP A 121 -3.37 -8.61 3.78
N ALA A 122 -2.94 -9.27 2.71
CA ALA A 122 -2.14 -8.69 1.63
C ALA A 122 -2.99 -8.55 0.37
N ARG A 123 -2.94 -7.38 -0.27
CA ARG A 123 -3.69 -7.12 -1.52
C ARG A 123 -2.81 -6.45 -2.54
N ARG A 124 -3.05 -6.80 -3.81
CA ARG A 124 -2.36 -6.20 -4.95
C ARG A 124 -3.26 -5.22 -5.68
N TYR A 125 -2.64 -4.18 -6.19
CA TYR A 125 -3.27 -3.09 -6.88
C TYR A 125 -2.49 -2.76 -8.15
N ASP A 126 -3.20 -2.73 -9.27
CA ASP A 126 -2.71 -2.31 -10.58
C ASP A 126 -3.30 -0.95 -10.93
N GLY A 127 -2.51 -0.07 -11.53
CA GLY A 127 -2.97 1.25 -11.89
C GLY A 127 -2.03 1.96 -12.84
N ASN A 128 -2.61 2.80 -13.69
CA ASN A 128 -1.88 3.58 -14.67
C ASN A 128 -1.89 5.04 -14.26
N THR A 129 -0.76 5.73 -14.45
CA THR A 129 -0.71 7.17 -14.30
C THR A 129 -1.58 7.85 -15.36
N LYS A 130 -1.97 9.10 -15.12
CA LYS A 130 -2.70 9.89 -16.12
C LYS A 130 -1.84 10.04 -17.38
N ILE A 131 -2.51 10.22 -18.53
CA ILE A 131 -1.82 10.49 -19.79
C ILE A 131 -0.96 11.77 -19.61
N TYR A 132 0.31 11.68 -20.02
CA TYR A 132 1.38 12.66 -19.86
C TYR A 132 1.94 12.83 -18.43
N ASP A 133 1.50 12.00 -17.48
CA ASP A 133 2.09 11.95 -16.15
C ASP A 133 3.11 10.81 -16.07
N THR A 134 4.30 11.04 -16.62
CA THR A 134 5.36 10.02 -16.80
C THR A 134 6.66 10.33 -16.05
N ASN A 135 6.69 11.38 -15.21
CA ASN A 135 7.90 11.77 -14.46
C ASN A 135 7.96 11.05 -13.10
N TYR A 136 8.04 9.72 -13.12
CA TYR A 136 8.13 8.83 -11.95
C TYR A 136 9.52 8.20 -11.81
#